data_AF-A0A3G6J6Q7-F1
#
_entry.id   AF-A0A3G6J6Q7-F1
#
_cell.length_a   1.000
_cell.length_b   1.000
_cell.length_c   1.000
_cell.angle_alpha   90.00
_cell.angle_beta   90.00
_cell.angle_gamma   90.00
#
_symmetry.space_group_name_H-M   'P 1'
#
loop_
_entity.id
_entity.type
_entity.pdbx_description
1 polymer ?
#
loop_
_entity_poly.entity_id
_entity_poly.type
_entity_poly.pdbx_seq_one_letter_code
_entity_poly.pdbx_strand_id
1 'polypeptide(L)'
;MRPIATDLQVLMSQRDWQQISAVLPEALLAAGYRAQQIHGEEVDLTCEPDNMLITQYQQQYGQLAPALRLYRVVINGESDLDLRKATRVVVDSFPPATFWYGTTNEGHITPGVDAACAWQG
;
A
#
# COMPACT_ATOMS: atom_id res chain seq x y z
N MET A 1 3.81 7.47 21.55
CA MET A 1 3.44 6.79 20.30
C MET A 1 2.00 6.31 20.40
N ARG A 2 1.15 6.71 19.45
CA ARG A 2 -0.27 6.32 19.38
C ARG A 2 -0.46 5.28 18.28
N PRO A 3 -1.47 4.39 18.38
CA PRO A 3 -1.76 3.41 17.34
C PRO A 3 -2.21 4.13 16.06
N ILE A 4 -1.59 3.76 14.95
CA ILE A 4 -1.93 4.23 13.62
C ILE A 4 -1.93 3.07 12.64
N ALA A 5 -2.74 3.21 11.60
CA ALA A 5 -2.83 2.26 10.50
C ALA A 5 -2.69 3.00 9.17
N THR A 6 -1.84 2.50 8.29
CA THR A 6 -1.67 3.01 6.93
C THR A 6 -2.24 1.98 5.96
N ASP A 7 -3.15 2.42 5.10
CA ASP A 7 -3.78 1.59 4.08
C ASP A 7 -3.60 2.27 2.73
N LEU A 8 -2.79 1.65 1.88
CA LEU A 8 -2.40 2.16 0.58
C LEU A 8 -2.67 1.11 -0.50
N GLN A 9 -3.23 1.56 -1.61
CA GLN A 9 -3.10 0.85 -2.88
C GLN A 9 -1.85 1.36 -3.59
N VAL A 10 -1.06 0.45 -4.15
CA VAL A 10 0.24 0.78 -4.75
C VAL A 10 0.46 -0.02 -6.02
N LEU A 11 0.88 0.65 -7.09
CA LEU A 11 1.21 0.01 -8.37
C LEU A 11 2.72 -0.17 -8.49
N MET A 12 3.19 -1.41 -8.40
CA MET A 12 4.62 -1.74 -8.51
C MET A 12 4.84 -3.16 -9.05
N SER A 13 6.08 -3.52 -9.37
CA SER A 13 6.38 -4.89 -9.75
C SER A 13 6.46 -5.81 -8.52
N GLN A 14 6.23 -7.11 -8.71
CA GLN A 14 6.39 -8.10 -7.65
C GLN A 14 7.81 -8.10 -7.06
N ARG A 15 8.82 -7.86 -7.91
CA ARG A 15 10.21 -7.75 -7.47
C ARG A 15 10.40 -6.56 -6.53
N ASP A 16 9.86 -5.41 -6.87
CA ASP A 16 9.96 -4.20 -6.03
C ASP A 16 9.25 -4.42 -4.69
N TRP A 17 8.07 -5.06 -4.70
CA TRP A 17 7.36 -5.42 -3.48
C TRP A 17 8.19 -6.34 -2.58
N GLN A 18 8.79 -7.40 -3.14
CA GLN A 18 9.64 -8.32 -2.39
C GLN A 18 10.88 -7.63 -1.79
N GLN A 19 11.49 -6.71 -2.54
CA GLN A 19 12.64 -5.96 -2.07
C GLN A 19 12.26 -4.99 -0.95
N ILE A 20 11.16 -4.24 -1.11
CA ILE A 20 10.79 -3.23 -0.13
C ILE A 20 10.22 -3.86 1.15
N SER A 21 9.37 -4.88 1.04
CA SER A 21 8.77 -5.55 2.21
C SER A 21 9.81 -6.13 3.18
N ALA A 22 10.99 -6.52 2.67
CA ALA A 22 12.09 -7.02 3.48
C ALA A 22 12.77 -5.93 4.34
N VAL A 23 12.78 -4.67 3.88
CA VAL A 23 13.49 -3.56 4.54
C VAL A 23 12.55 -2.52 5.16
N LEU A 24 11.26 -2.59 4.84
CA LEU A 24 10.24 -1.64 5.27
C LEU A 24 10.16 -1.50 6.81
N PRO A 25 10.20 -2.57 7.63
CA PRO A 25 10.16 -2.41 9.08
C PRO A 25 11.28 -1.51 9.63
N GLU A 26 12.52 -1.72 9.16
CA GLU A 26 13.68 -0.97 9.63
C GLU A 26 13.67 0.48 9.12
N ALA A 27 13.31 0.69 7.85
CA ALA A 27 13.18 2.01 7.25
C ALA A 27 12.12 2.86 7.97
N LEU A 28 10.95 2.27 8.24
CA LEU A 28 9.87 2.94 8.98
C LEU A 28 10.30 3.28 10.41
N LEU A 29 10.97 2.35 11.10
CA LEU A 29 11.43 2.56 12.46
C LEU A 29 12.43 3.74 12.53
N ALA A 30 13.39 3.80 11.61
CA ALA A 30 14.35 4.89 11.51
C ALA A 30 13.68 6.26 11.28
N ALA A 31 12.50 6.25 10.63
CA ALA A 31 11.71 7.45 10.35
C ALA A 31 10.65 7.77 11.43
N GLY A 32 10.63 7.04 12.56
CA GLY A 32 9.71 7.30 13.69
C GLY A 32 8.34 6.64 13.56
N TYR A 33 8.19 5.66 12.66
CA TYR A 33 7.03 4.79 12.54
C TYR A 33 7.42 3.37 12.98
N ARG A 34 6.92 2.90 14.12
CA ARG A 34 7.13 1.51 14.58
C ARG A 34 6.08 0.59 13.97
N ALA A 35 6.40 -0.06 12.87
CA ALA A 35 5.53 -1.08 12.29
C ALA A 35 5.46 -2.32 13.18
N GLN A 36 4.25 -2.75 13.51
CA GLN A 36 3.98 -3.99 14.27
C GLN A 36 3.53 -5.11 13.32
N GLN A 37 2.82 -4.75 12.26
CA GLN A 37 2.36 -5.66 11.23
C GLN A 37 2.38 -4.96 9.88
N ILE A 38 2.94 -5.62 8.88
CA ILE A 38 2.92 -5.19 7.48
C ILE A 38 2.27 -6.32 6.70
N HIS A 39 1.20 -5.99 5.99
CA HIS A 39 0.48 -6.90 5.12
C HIS A 39 0.42 -6.28 3.73
N GLY A 40 0.81 -7.04 2.72
CA GLY A 40 0.62 -6.66 1.32
C GLY A 40 -0.02 -7.79 0.57
N GLU A 41 -1.14 -7.49 -0.07
CA GLU A 41 -1.92 -8.44 -0.86
C GLU A 41 -1.99 -7.93 -2.29
N GLU A 42 -1.76 -8.81 -3.27
CA GLU A 42 -2.00 -8.50 -4.67
C GLU A 42 -3.51 -8.42 -4.89
N VAL A 43 -3.99 -7.28 -5.36
CA VAL A 43 -5.40 -7.06 -5.67
C VAL A 43 -5.69 -7.68 -7.03
N ASP A 44 -6.63 -8.62 -7.07
CA ASP A 44 -7.06 -9.24 -8.31
C ASP A 44 -7.89 -8.24 -9.16
N LEU A 45 -7.27 -7.75 -10.22
CA LEU A 45 -7.85 -6.80 -11.16
C LEU A 45 -8.86 -7.42 -12.13
N THR A 46 -9.03 -8.76 -12.11
CA THR A 46 -10.01 -9.43 -12.97
C THR A 46 -11.45 -9.17 -12.51
N CYS A 47 -11.65 -8.96 -11.21
CA CYS A 47 -12.96 -8.63 -10.62
C CYS A 47 -13.28 -7.14 -10.68
N GLU A 48 -12.26 -6.29 -10.53
CA GLU A 48 -12.40 -4.83 -10.55
C GLU A 48 -11.35 -4.20 -11.49
N PRO A 49 -11.61 -4.20 -12.82
CA PRO A 49 -10.66 -3.66 -13.79
C PRO A 49 -10.57 -2.13 -13.75
N ASP A 50 -11.56 -1.45 -13.16
CA ASP A 50 -11.59 0.01 -13.04
C ASP A 50 -10.92 0.46 -11.73
N ASN A 51 -9.59 0.46 -11.73
CA ASN A 51 -8.80 1.01 -10.63
C ASN A 51 -8.19 2.35 -11.03
N MET A 52 -8.37 3.37 -10.18
CA MET A 52 -7.85 4.72 -10.42
C MET A 52 -6.35 4.76 -10.73
N LEU A 53 -5.51 3.94 -10.10
CA LEU A 53 -4.06 3.92 -10.34
C LEU A 53 -3.72 3.34 -11.72
N ILE A 54 -4.48 2.35 -12.19
CA ILE A 54 -4.33 1.78 -13.52
C ILE A 54 -4.74 2.81 -14.56
N THR A 55 -5.89 3.44 -14.37
CA THR A 55 -6.39 4.49 -15.26
C THR A 55 -5.39 5.65 -15.34
N GLN A 56 -4.82 6.08 -14.21
CA GLN A 56 -3.79 7.13 -14.20
C GLN A 56 -2.52 6.69 -14.93
N TYR A 57 -2.04 5.47 -14.69
CA TYR A 57 -0.87 4.93 -15.38
C TYR A 57 -1.09 4.87 -16.90
N GLN A 58 -2.26 4.38 -17.34
CA GLN A 58 -2.62 4.29 -18.75
C GLN A 58 -2.78 5.66 -19.42
N GLN A 59 -3.34 6.65 -18.72
CA GLN A 59 -3.39 8.02 -19.24
C GLN A 59 -2.00 8.61 -19.48
N GLN A 60 -1.03 8.27 -18.63
CA GLN A 60 0.34 8.77 -18.75
C GLN A 60 1.21 7.98 -19.74
N TYR A 61 1.03 6.66 -19.84
CA TYR A 61 1.93 5.75 -20.58
C TYR A 61 1.23 4.89 -21.65
N GLY A 62 -0.07 5.06 -21.85
CA GLY A 62 -0.89 4.36 -22.85
C GLY A 62 -1.44 3.01 -22.38
N GLN A 63 -0.57 2.10 -21.91
CA GLN A 63 -0.96 0.75 -21.50
C GLN A 63 -0.25 0.33 -20.21
N LEU A 64 -0.89 -0.51 -19.40
CA LEU A 64 -0.29 -1.04 -18.18
C LEU A 64 0.91 -1.93 -18.53
N ALA A 65 2.05 -1.69 -17.89
CA ALA A 65 3.22 -2.53 -18.11
C ALA A 65 2.96 -3.96 -17.56
N PRO A 66 3.29 -5.03 -18.31
CA PRO A 66 2.99 -6.42 -17.92
C PRO A 66 3.57 -6.86 -16.57
N ALA A 67 4.62 -6.18 -16.09
CA ALA A 67 5.27 -6.48 -14.82
C ALA A 67 4.59 -5.82 -13.62
N LEU A 68 3.73 -4.82 -13.83
CA LEU A 68 3.07 -4.09 -12.75
C LEU A 68 1.90 -4.90 -12.19
N ARG A 69 1.74 -4.82 -10.88
CA ARG A 69 0.64 -5.37 -10.11
C ARG A 69 0.12 -4.30 -9.16
N LEU A 70 -1.16 -4.39 -8.84
CA LEU A 70 -1.76 -3.56 -7.81
C LEU A 70 -1.64 -4.30 -6.48
N TYR A 71 -1.08 -3.65 -5.47
CA TYR A 71 -1.00 -4.17 -4.11
C TYR A 71 -1.84 -3.32 -3.18
N ARG A 72 -2.60 -3.95 -2.27
CA ARG A 72 -3.10 -3.29 -1.07
C ARG A 72 -2.12 -3.55 0.07
N VAL A 73 -1.53 -2.48 0.57
CA VAL A 73 -0.54 -2.48 1.65
C VAL A 73 -1.17 -1.89 2.90
N VAL A 74 -1.36 -2.73 3.91
CA VAL A 74 -1.85 -2.37 5.24
C VAL A 74 -0.70 -2.49 6.24
N ILE A 75 -0.38 -1.38 6.91
CA ILE A 75 0.64 -1.32 7.95
C ILE A 75 -0.03 -0.87 9.23
N ASN A 76 0.00 -1.73 10.25
CA ASN A 76 -0.41 -1.38 11.60
C ASN A 76 0.83 -1.14 12.45
N GLY A 77 0.78 -0.10 13.26
CA GLY A 77 1.89 0.21 14.14
C GLY A 77 1.60 1.38 15.06
N GLU A 78 2.67 2.00 15.52
CA GLU A 78 2.60 3.13 16.43
C GLU A 78 3.53 4.25 15.96
N SER A 79 3.10 5.50 16.14
CA SER A 79 3.93 6.67 15.84
C SER A 79 3.46 7.91 16.61
N ASP A 80 4.35 8.89 16.79
CA ASP A 80 4.00 10.24 17.26
C ASP A 80 3.92 11.26 16.11
N LEU A 81 4.21 10.83 14.88
CA LEU A 81 4.07 11.67 13.69
C LEU A 81 2.61 12.11 13.50
N ASP A 82 2.40 13.29 12.92
CA ASP A 82 1.07 13.61 12.37
C ASP A 82 0.74 12.63 11.24
N LEU A 83 -0.56 12.35 11.03
CA LEU A 83 -1.01 11.31 10.10
C LEU A 83 -0.48 11.53 8.68
N ARG A 84 -0.40 12.78 8.23
CA ARG A 84 0.12 13.12 6.91
C ARG A 84 1.60 12.79 6.78
N LYS A 85 2.41 13.11 7.81
CA LYS A 85 3.82 12.70 7.84
C LYS A 85 3.98 11.19 7.94
N ALA A 86 3.13 10.51 8.70
CA ALA A 86 3.16 9.05 8.76
C ALA A 86 2.90 8.42 7.38
N THR A 87 1.91 8.93 6.62
CA THR A 87 1.67 8.50 5.23
C THR A 87 2.89 8.75 4.35
N ARG A 88 3.48 9.95 4.47
CA ARG A 88 4.66 10.32 3.69
C ARG A 88 5.85 9.41 3.96
N VAL A 89 6.13 9.08 5.21
CA VAL A 89 7.22 8.16 5.58
C VAL A 89 7.05 6.79 4.92
N VAL A 90 5.81 6.28 4.86
CA VAL A 90 5.52 5.01 4.18
C VAL A 90 5.75 5.13 2.67
N VAL A 91 5.22 6.19 2.05
CA VAL A 91 5.35 6.41 0.60
C VAL A 91 6.80 6.67 0.18
N ASP A 92 7.55 7.43 0.96
CA ASP A 92 8.97 7.74 0.71
C ASP A 92 9.86 6.48 0.82
N SER A 93 9.33 5.37 1.38
CA SER A 93 10.00 4.06 1.38
C SER A 93 9.83 3.32 0.05
N PHE A 94 8.83 3.64 -0.77
CA PHE A 94 8.62 2.97 -2.06
C PHE A 94 9.59 3.48 -3.14
N PRO A 95 9.76 2.72 -4.24
CA PRO A 95 10.55 3.18 -5.37
C PRO A 95 10.12 4.56 -5.90
N PRO A 96 11.04 5.33 -6.49
CA PRO A 96 10.69 6.60 -7.11
C PRO A 96 9.62 6.43 -8.20
N ALA A 97 8.72 7.40 -8.31
CA ALA A 97 7.62 7.41 -9.28
C ALA A 97 6.62 6.24 -9.17
N THR A 98 6.57 5.55 -8.02
CA THR A 98 5.50 4.60 -7.71
C THR A 98 4.15 5.33 -7.62
N PHE A 99 3.14 4.80 -8.32
CA PHE A 99 1.76 5.28 -8.21
C PHE A 99 1.12 4.67 -6.96
N TRP A 100 0.46 5.49 -6.15
CA TRP A 100 -0.18 5.05 -4.92
C TRP A 100 -1.41 5.90 -4.59
N TYR A 101 -2.32 5.34 -3.81
CA TYR A 101 -3.49 6.01 -3.27
C TYR A 101 -3.79 5.48 -1.87
N GLY A 102 -4.26 6.34 -0.97
CA GLY A 102 -4.64 5.95 0.39
C GLY A 102 -4.09 6.91 1.43
N THR A 103 -4.13 6.52 2.70
CA THR A 103 -3.73 7.39 3.81
C THR A 103 -3.40 6.62 5.08
N THR A 104 -2.86 7.33 6.05
CA THR A 104 -2.76 6.88 7.45
C THR A 104 -3.91 7.45 8.27
N ASN A 105 -4.51 6.61 9.11
CA ASN A 105 -5.53 6.95 10.09
C ASN A 105 -5.09 6.50 11.50
N GLU A 106 -5.76 7.00 12.53
CA GLU A 106 -5.59 6.49 13.90
C GLU A 106 -6.23 5.11 14.06
N GLY A 107 -5.66 4.29 14.94
CA GLY A 107 -6.18 2.98 15.27
C GLY A 107 -5.48 1.84 14.51
N HIS A 108 -6.25 0.78 14.22
CA HIS A 108 -5.77 -0.47 13.64
C HIS A 108 -6.74 -0.91 12.52
N ILE A 109 -6.19 -1.48 11.45
CA ILE A 109 -6.96 -2.06 10.34
C ILE A 109 -6.67 -3.55 10.32
N THR A 110 -7.71 -4.38 10.47
CA THR A 110 -7.59 -5.82 10.24
C THR A 110 -7.28 -6.06 8.76
N PRO A 111 -6.13 -6.66 8.40
CA PRO A 111 -5.84 -7.02 7.02
C PRO A 111 -6.66 -8.23 6.57
N GLY A 112 -6.92 -8.30 5.26
CA GLY A 112 -7.88 -9.21 4.64
C GLY A 112 -9.18 -8.49 4.29
N VAL A 113 -9.63 -8.63 3.04
CA VAL A 113 -10.91 -8.07 2.60
C VAL A 113 -11.98 -9.17 2.67
N ASP A 114 -13.03 -8.92 3.44
CA ASP A 114 -14.39 -9.35 3.11
C ASP A 114 -14.78 -8.75 1.75
N ALA A 115 -14.29 -9.32 0.66
CA ALA A 115 -14.79 -9.06 -0.69
C ALA A 115 -14.34 -10.12 -1.71
N ALA A 116 -14.00 -11.34 -1.27
CA ALA A 116 -14.03 -12.49 -2.16
C ALA A 116 -15.50 -12.79 -2.48
N CYS A 117 -16.09 -12.06 -3.42
CA CYS A 117 -17.42 -12.30 -3.99
C CYS A 117 -18.51 -12.62 -2.94
N ALA A 118 -18.95 -11.63 -2.16
CA ALA A 118 -20.13 -11.78 -1.28
C ALA A 118 -21.48 -11.88 -2.06
N TRP A 119 -21.44 -12.21 -3.35
CA TRP A 119 -22.59 -12.58 -4.17
C TRP A 119 -22.22 -13.79 -5.03
N GLN A 120 -22.28 -14.98 -4.44
CA GLN A 120 -22.59 -16.17 -5.22
C GLN A 120 -24.11 -16.35 -5.20
N GLY A 121 -24.74 -16.16 -6.37
CA GLY A 121 -26.00 -16.78 -6.81
C GLY A 121 -27.22 -16.67 -5.90
#